data_AF-A0A9P0PTR2-F1
#
_entry.id   AF-A0A9P0PTR2-F1
#
_cell.length_a   1.000
_cell.length_b   1.000
_cell.length_c   1.000
_cell.angle_alpha   90.00
_cell.angle_beta   90.00
_cell.angle_gamma   90.00
#
_symmetry.space_group_name_H-M   'P 1'
#
loop_
_entity.id
_entity.type
_entity.pdbx_description
1 polymer ?
#
loop_
_entity_poly.entity_id
_entity_poly.type
_entity_poly.pdbx_seq_one_letter_code
_entity_poly.pdbx_strand_id
1 'polypeptide(L)' 'MERLVDLKIADLKRELEERECNTAGRKAELQERLRQALIEEGEDPDIFIFTGAGVIGLML' A
#
# COMPACT_ATOMS: atom_id res chain seq x y z
N MET A 1 -2.13 12.81 -0.69
CA MET A 1 -0.80 12.28 -1.01
C MET A 1 -0.20 11.84 0.31
N GLU A 2 -0.26 10.55 0.59
CA GLU A 2 0.21 9.94 1.84
C GLU A 2 1.31 8.94 1.52
N ARG A 3 2.30 8.78 2.41
CA ARG A 3 3.33 7.73 2.27
C ARG A 3 2.88 6.48 3.02
N LEU A 4 3.48 5.33 2.70
CA LEU A 4 3.18 4.03 3.33
C LEU A 4 3.16 4.09 4.87
N VAL A 5 4.12 4.80 5.46
CA VAL A 5 4.24 4.95 6.92
C VAL A 5 3.09 5.74 7.56
N ASP A 6 2.50 6.65 6.79
CA ASP A 6 1.48 7.60 7.22
C ASP A 6 0.05 7.04 7.02
N LEU A 7 -0.10 6.00 6.19
CA LEU A 7 -1.40 5.36 5.93
C LEU A 7 -2.08 4.84 7.20
N LYS A 8 -3.40 4.99 7.24
CA LYS A 8 -4.25 4.38 8.28
C LYS A 8 -4.52 2.91 7.94
N ILE A 9 -4.96 2.14 8.93
CA ILE A 9 -5.28 0.71 8.73
C ILE A 9 -6.34 0.52 7.64
N ALA A 10 -7.34 1.41 7.55
CA ALA A 10 -8.36 1.33 6.52
C ALA A 10 -7.75 1.44 5.10
N ASP A 11 -6.86 2.42 4.89
CA ASP A 11 -6.17 2.61 3.61
C ASP A 11 -5.21 1.47 3.31
N LEU A 12 -4.43 0.99 4.30
CA LEU A 12 -3.57 -0.18 4.13
C LEU A 12 -4.34 -1.42 3.68
N LYS A 13 -5.51 -1.67 4.27
CA LYS A 13 -6.35 -2.81 3.89
C LYS A 13 -6.91 -2.66 2.48
N ARG A 14 -7.34 -1.45 2.09
CA ARG A 14 -7.82 -1.17 0.73
C ARG A 14 -6.72 -1.45 -0.30
N GLU A 15 -5.53 -0.89 -0.11
CA GLU A 15 -4.41 -1.07 -1.04
C GLU A 15 -3.97 -2.53 -1.16
N LEU A 16 -4.06 -3.29 -0.06
CA LEU A 16 -3.81 -4.73 -0.06
C LEU A 16 -4.93 -5.50 -0.76
N GLU A 17 -6.19 -5.14 -0.57
CA GLU A 17 -7.34 -5.77 -1.22
C GLU A 17 -7.32 -5.54 -2.74
N GLU A 18 -7.00 -4.32 -3.20
CA GLU A 18 -6.81 -4.00 -4.62
C GLU A 18 -5.70 -4.83 -5.28
N ARG A 19 -4.72 -5.29 -4.48
CA ARG A 19 -3.61 -6.16 -4.90
C ARG A 19 -3.85 -7.63 -4.60
N GLU A 20 -5.08 -8.00 -4.26
CA GLU A 20 -5.48 -9.37 -3.90
C GLU A 20 -4.64 -9.99 -2.76
N CYS A 21 -4.11 -9.15 -1.86
CA CYS A 21 -3.29 -9.53 -0.73
C CYS A 21 -4.09 -9.69 0.57
N ASN A 22 -3.55 -10.47 1.51
CA ASN A 22 -4.17 -10.71 2.81
C ASN A 22 -4.26 -9.41 3.66
N THR A 23 -5.45 -9.10 4.17
CA THR A 23 -5.76 -7.89 4.96
C THR A 23 -5.84 -8.13 6.48
N ALA A 24 -5.48 -9.32 6.95
CA ALA A 24 -5.37 -9.66 8.36
C ALA A 24 -4.02 -9.25 8.97
N GLY A 25 -4.02 -9.05 10.28
CA GLY A 25 -2.84 -8.69 11.07
C GLY A 25 -2.89 -7.27 11.65
N ARG A 26 -1.83 -6.92 12.38
CA ARG A 26 -1.66 -5.57 12.96
C ARG A 26 -1.14 -4.58 11.90
N LYS A 27 -1.20 -3.28 12.20
CA LYS A 27 -0.75 -2.21 11.28
C LYS A 27 0.64 -2.47 10.69
N ALA A 28 1.62 -2.86 11.52
CA ALA A 28 2.99 -3.12 11.07
C ALA A 28 3.06 -4.30 10.07
N GLU A 29 2.27 -5.35 10.28
CA GLU A 29 2.21 -6.50 9.36
C GLU A 29 1.57 -6.11 8.03
N LEU A 30 0.54 -5.26 8.05
CA LEU A 30 -0.09 -4.72 6.84
C LEU A 30 0.87 -3.81 6.07
N GLN A 31 1.63 -2.95 6.77
CA GLN A 31 2.63 -2.09 6.16
C GLN A 31 3.76 -2.89 5.51
N GLU A 32 4.27 -3.92 6.20
CA GLU A 32 5.31 -4.78 5.64
C GLU A 32 4.81 -5.53 4.41
N ARG A 33 3.57 -6.03 4.45
CA ARG A 33 2.99 -6.71 3.29
C ARG A 33 2.84 -5.77 2.09
N LEU A 34 2.34 -4.56 2.32
CA LEU A 34 2.18 -3.58 1.25
C LEU A 34 3.55 -3.09 0.73
N ARG A 35 4.56 -3.01 1.59
CA ARG A 35 5.96 -2.75 1.19
C ARG A 35 6.46 -3.82 0.22
N GLN A 36 6.26 -5.10 0.53
CA GLN A 36 6.68 -6.20 -0.34
C GLN A 36 5.94 -6.19 -1.68
N ALA A 37 4.62 -5.96 -1.66
CA ALA A 37 3.82 -5.88 -2.88
C ALA A 37 4.30 -4.76 -3.83
N LEU A 38 4.63 -3.57 -3.29
CA LEU A 38 5.22 -2.49 -4.09
C LEU A 38 6.56 -2.88 -4.72
N ILE A 39 7.44 -3.54 -3.95
CA ILE A 39 8.73 -4.02 -4.48
C ILE A 39 8.52 -5.05 -5.60
N GLU A 40 7.56 -5.96 -5.45
CA GLU A 40 7.19 -6.95 -6.48
C GLU A 40 6.60 -6.28 -7.74
N GLU A 41 5.89 -5.17 -7.59
CA GLU A 41 5.39 -4.31 -8.68
C GLU A 41 6.51 -3.49 -9.35
N GLY A 42 7.72 -3.44 -8.77
CA GLY A 42 8.84 -2.65 -9.26
C GLY A 42 8.86 -1.20 -8.75
N GLU A 43 8.03 -0.89 -7.75
CA GLU A 43 7.91 0.42 -7.12
C GLU A 43 8.82 0.55 -5.90
N ASP A 44 9.25 1.77 -5.59
CA ASP A 44 10.01 2.06 -4.36
C ASP A 44 9.03 2.48 -3.23
N PRO A 45 8.84 1.64 -2.20
CA PRO A 45 7.88 1.88 -1.13
C PRO A 45 8.19 3.09 -0.24
N ASP A 46 9.43 3.60 -0.26
CA ASP A 46 9.81 4.77 0.56
C ASP A 46 9.50 6.10 -0.15
N ILE A 47 9.32 6.09 -1.47
CA ILE A 47 8.92 7.28 -2.26
C ILE A 47 7.54 7.16 -2.91
N PHE A 48 6.92 5.97 -2.90
CA PHE A 48 5.58 5.76 -3.45
C PHE A 48 4.54 6.60 -2.69
N ILE A 49 3.68 7.30 -3.45
CA ILE A 49 2.68 8.23 -2.92
C ILE A 49 1.27 7.70 -3.20
N PHE A 50 0.51 7.51 -2.13
CA PHE A 50 -0.88 7.08 -2.19
C PHE A 50 -1.82 8.30 -2.29
N THR A 51 -2.80 8.24 -3.18
CA THR A 51 -3.87 9.23 -3.29
C THR A 51 -5.13 8.67 -2.62
N GLY A 52 -5.51 9.21 -1.46
CA GLY A 52 -6.58 8.66 -0.60
C GLY A 52 -8.01 8.57 -1.19
N ALA A 53 -8.20 8.96 -2.45
CA ALA A 53 -9.40 8.68 -3.22
C ALA A 53 -9.00 7.73 -4.36
N GLY A 54 -9.29 6.44 -4.18
CA GLY A 54 -8.77 5.34 -5.02
C GLY A 54 -8.77 5.68 -6.50
N VAL A 55 -7.56 5.82 -7.06
CA VAL A 55 -7.23 5.53 -8.45
C VAL A 55 -5.72 5.67 -8.65
N ILE A 56 -5.13 4.53 -8.99
CA ILE A 56 -3.99 4.34 -9.89
C ILE A 56 -2.64 4.83 -9.34
N GLY A 57 -1.93 3.92 -8.65
CA GLY A 57 -0.47 3.87 -8.77
C GLY A 57 -0.13 3.90 -10.25
N LEU A 58 0.60 4.94 -10.66
CA LEU A 58 0.86 5.31 -12.04
C LEU A 58 1.16 4.06 -12.89
N MET A 59 0.24 3.70 -13.78
CA MET A 59 0.59 2.91 -14.96
C MET A 59 1.54 3.81 -15.77
N LEU A 60 2.80 3.39 -15.90
CA LEU A 60 3.78 3.99 -16.82
C LEU A 60 3.22 4.17 -18.23
#